data_AF-A0A443QCF7-F1
#
_entry.id   AF-A0A443QCF7-F1
#
_cell.length_a   1.000
_cell.length_b   1.000
_cell.length_c   1.000
_cell.angle_alpha   90.00
_cell.angle_beta   90.00
_cell.angle_gamma   90.00
#
_symmetry.space_group_name_H-M   'P 1'
#
loop_
_entity.id
_entity.type
_entity.pdbx_description
1 polymer ?
#
loop_
_entity_poly.entity_id
_entity_poly.type
_entity_poly.pdbx_seq_one_letter_code
_entity_poly.pdbx_strand_id
1 'polypeptide(L)' 'TGCNTEHPDLKDRVIETKNFVKDEDANDNNGHGTATASNAGGKTYGAAKQAKLICVKALNKDGKGSY' A
#
# COMPACT_ATOMS: atom_id res chain seq x y z
N THR A 1 5.00 0.70 4.06
CA THR A 1 4.97 -0.68 4.60
C THR A 1 4.28 -1.69 3.70
N GLY A 2 3.78 -1.30 2.52
CA GLY A 2 3.02 -2.16 1.60
C GLY A 2 1.63 -1.58 1.34
N CYS A 3 0.76 -2.32 0.68
CA CYS A 3 -0.68 -2.02 0.61
C CYS A 3 -1.47 -3.31 0.84
N ASN A 4 -2.55 -3.24 1.61
CA ASN A 4 -3.55 -4.31 1.61
C ASN A 4 -4.46 -4.16 0.39
N THR A 5 -4.21 -4.95 -0.66
CA THR A 5 -4.98 -4.91 -1.92
C THR A 5 -6.42 -5.39 -1.77
N GLU A 6 -6.73 -6.14 -0.71
CA GLU A 6 -8.07 -6.63 -0.40
C GLU A 6 -8.89 -5.62 0.43
N HIS A 7 -8.27 -4.56 0.94
CA HIS A 7 -8.99 -3.52 1.66
C HIS A 7 -10.09 -2.94 0.75
N PRO A 8 -11.36 -2.83 1.22
CA PRO A 8 -12.48 -2.41 0.37
C PRO A 8 -12.23 -1.08 -0.37
N ASP A 9 -11.49 -0.18 0.27
CA ASP A 9 -11.14 1.12 -0.30
C ASP A 9 -10.09 1.07 -1.43
N LEU A 10 -9.25 0.02 -1.44
CA LEU A 10 -8.19 -0.19 -2.43
C LEU A 10 -8.52 -1.27 -3.46
N LYS A 11 -9.62 -2.00 -3.28
CA LYS A 11 -10.09 -3.02 -4.22
C LYS A 11 -10.14 -2.45 -5.65
N ASP A 12 -9.51 -3.13 -6.61
CA ASP A 12 -9.40 -2.71 -8.03
C ASP A 12 -8.60 -1.41 -8.30
N ARG A 13 -7.99 -0.81 -7.28
CA ARG A 13 -7.13 0.38 -7.40
C ARG A 13 -5.67 0.02 -7.57
N VAL A 14 -5.18 -0.94 -6.80
CA VAL A 14 -3.80 -1.41 -6.89
C VAL A 14 -3.66 -2.33 -8.10
N ILE A 15 -2.83 -1.95 -9.05
CA ILE A 15 -2.58 -2.71 -10.29
C ILE A 15 -1.29 -3.51 -10.25
N GLU A 16 -0.38 -3.16 -9.34
CA GLU A 16 0.90 -3.84 -9.17
C GLU A 16 1.39 -3.66 -7.73
N THR A 17 2.04 -4.70 -7.20
CA THR A 17 2.76 -4.64 -5.93
C THR A 17 4.20 -5.09 -6.14
N LYS A 18 5.13 -4.38 -5.50
CA LYS A 18 6.54 -4.76 -5.49
C LYS A 18 7.11 -4.68 -4.08
N ASN A 19 7.74 -5.76 -3.64
CA ASN A 19 8.35 -5.84 -2.32
C ASN A 19 9.88 -5.87 -2.40
N PHE A 20 10.51 -5.03 -1.60
CA PHE A 20 11.97 -4.96 -1.43
C PHE A 20 12.42 -5.27 0.00
N VAL A 21 11.48 -5.58 0.91
CA VAL A 21 11.78 -5.99 2.28
C VAL A 21 12.00 -7.50 2.30
N LYS A 22 13.18 -7.92 2.76
CA LYS A 22 13.51 -9.34 2.94
C LYS A 22 12.69 -9.94 4.08
N ASP A 23 12.38 -11.23 3.97
CA ASP A 23 11.69 -12.02 5.00
C ASP A 23 10.27 -11.52 5.36
N GLU A 24 9.68 -10.67 4.52
CA GLU A 24 8.28 -10.23 4.61
C GLU A 24 7.59 -10.43 3.25
N ASP A 25 6.26 -10.58 3.28
CA ASP A 25 5.43 -10.56 2.08
C ASP A 25 5.20 -9.13 1.56
N ALA A 26 4.51 -8.99 0.43
CA ALA A 26 4.18 -7.68 -0.14
C ALA A 26 3.04 -6.96 0.61
N ASN A 27 2.36 -7.64 1.54
CA ASN A 27 1.25 -7.07 2.28
C ASN A 27 1.71 -5.97 3.22
N ASP A 28 0.75 -5.12 3.55
CA ASP A 28 0.95 -4.10 4.56
C ASP A 28 0.72 -4.63 5.97
N ASN A 29 1.79 -5.10 6.60
CA ASN A 29 1.77 -5.59 7.98
C ASN A 29 1.90 -4.47 9.04
N ASN A 30 1.82 -3.20 8.65
CA ASN A 30 1.91 -2.04 9.54
C ASN A 30 0.66 -1.15 9.48
N GLY A 31 0.06 -1.00 8.30
CA GLY A 31 -1.14 -0.20 8.04
C GLY A 31 -0.87 1.20 7.47
N HIS A 32 0.31 1.79 7.73
CA HIS A 32 0.62 3.15 7.24
C HIS A 32 0.55 3.25 5.72
N GLY A 33 1.02 2.23 4.99
CA GLY A 33 1.02 2.23 3.53
C GLY A 33 -0.40 2.18 2.95
N THR A 34 -1.27 1.34 3.52
CA THR A 34 -2.69 1.21 3.15
C THR A 34 -3.44 2.50 3.43
N ALA A 35 -3.24 3.13 4.58
CA ALA A 35 -3.84 4.42 4.92
C ALA A 35 -3.40 5.53 3.94
N THR A 36 -2.11 5.57 3.64
CA THR A 36 -1.55 6.54 2.67
C THR A 36 -2.12 6.31 1.27
N ALA A 37 -2.18 5.06 0.81
CA ALA A 37 -2.74 4.68 -0.49
C ALA A 37 -4.24 5.01 -0.58
N SER A 38 -5.00 4.78 0.50
CA SER A 38 -6.42 5.08 0.60
C SER A 38 -6.69 6.58 0.47
N ASN A 39 -5.92 7.42 1.16
CA ASN A 39 -6.02 8.87 1.04
C ASN A 39 -5.60 9.39 -0.35
N ALA A 40 -4.65 8.73 -1.01
CA ALA A 40 -4.21 9.14 -2.34
C ALA A 40 -5.23 8.78 -3.44
N GLY A 41 -5.67 7.52 -3.49
CA GLY A 41 -6.45 6.98 -4.62
C GLY A 41 -7.53 5.97 -4.24
N GLY A 42 -7.91 5.90 -2.96
CA GLY A 42 -8.98 5.03 -2.48
C GLY A 42 -10.37 5.45 -2.97
N LYS A 43 -11.33 4.51 -2.96
CA LYS A 43 -12.70 4.72 -3.45
C LYS A 43 -13.47 5.76 -2.62
N THR A 44 -13.28 5.75 -1.32
CA THR A 44 -14.04 6.52 -0.32
C THR A 44 -13.28 7.78 0.05
N TYR A 45 -12.02 7.62 0.49
CA TYR A 45 -11.21 8.68 1.08
C TYR A 45 -10.16 9.27 0.12
N GLY A 46 -10.05 8.73 -1.09
CA GLY A 46 -9.04 9.15 -2.05
C GLY A 46 -9.25 10.56 -2.56
N ALA A 47 -8.16 11.33 -2.64
CA ALA A 47 -8.11 12.59 -3.38
C ALA A 47 -8.34 12.36 -4.88
N ALA A 48 -7.69 11.33 -5.46
CA ALA A 48 -7.82 10.94 -6.86
C ALA A 48 -8.55 9.59 -6.99
N LYS A 49 -9.87 9.60 -6.76
CA LYS A 49 -10.71 8.38 -6.68
C LYS A 49 -10.71 7.47 -7.90
N GLN A 50 -10.17 7.90 -9.04
CA GLN A 50 -10.08 7.09 -10.26
C GLN A 50 -8.67 6.61 -10.56
N ALA A 51 -7.66 7.07 -9.83
CA ALA A 51 -6.27 6.68 -10.04
C ALA A 51 -6.07 5.17 -9.90
N LYS A 52 -5.06 4.68 -10.63
CA LYS A 52 -4.47 3.37 -10.39
C LYS A 52 -3.23 3.54 -9.54
N LEU A 53 -3.01 2.60 -8.64
CA LEU A 53 -1.93 2.65 -7.65
C LEU A 53 -0.94 1.53 -7.93
N ILE A 54 0.35 1.85 -7.84
CA ILE A 54 1.42 0.88 -7.75
C ILE A 54 1.95 0.95 -6.32
N CYS A 55 1.93 -0.17 -5.61
CA CYS A 55 2.34 -0.23 -4.22
C CYS A 55 3.75 -0.80 -4.10
N VAL A 56 4.68 0.05 -3.66
CA VAL A 56 6.08 -0.33 -3.45
C VAL A 56 6.37 -0.42 -1.96
N LYS A 57 6.65 -1.63 -1.49
CA LYS A 57 7.03 -1.90 -0.10
C LYS A 57 8.56 -1.79 0.05
N ALA A 58 8.99 -0.67 0.63
CA ALA A 58 10.39 -0.41 1.01
C ALA A 58 10.59 -0.24 2.53
N LEU A 59 9.51 -0.32 3.30
CA LEU A 59 9.51 -0.24 4.77
C LEU A 59 8.95 -1.54 5.34
N ASN A 60 9.63 -2.08 6.37
CA ASN A 60 9.26 -3.32 7.05
C ASN A 60 7.99 -3.15 7.91
N LYS A 61 7.54 -4.21 8.58
CA LYS A 61 6.34 -4.21 9.44
C LYS A 61 6.38 -3.20 10.59
N ASP A 62 7.57 -2.79 11.01
CA ASP A 62 7.78 -1.78 12.06
C ASP A 62 7.87 -0.35 11.49
N GLY A 63 7.64 -0.17 10.19
CA GLY A 63 7.72 1.13 9.52
C GLY A 63 9.14 1.62 9.27
N LYS A 64 10.14 0.73 9.34
CA LYS A 64 11.56 1.08 9.22
C LYS A 64 12.14 0.62 7.89
N GLY A 65 13.14 1.37 7.41
CA GLY A 65 13.95 1.04 6.25
C GLY A 65 15.43 1.14 6.59
N SER A 66 16.26 0.54 5.75
CA SER A 66 17.72 0.70 5.75
C SER A 66 18.09 1.64 4.60
N TYR A 67 18.99 2.58 4.85
CA TYR A 67 19.49 3.54 3.84
C TYR A 67 20.75 3.02 3.15
#